data_AF-A0A1F8TI91-F1
#
_entry.id   AF-A0A1F8TI91-F1
#
_cell.length_a   1.000
_cell.length_b   1.000
_cell.length_c   1.000
_cell.angle_alpha   90.00
_cell.angle_beta   90.00
_cell.angle_gamma   90.00
#
_symmetry.space_group_name_H-M   'P 1'
#
loop_
_entity.id
_entity.type
_entity.pdbx_description
1 polymer ?
#
loop_
_entity_poly.entity_id
_entity_poly.type
_entity_poly.pdbx_seq_one_letter_code
_entity_poly.pdbx_strand_id
1 'polypeptide(L)'
;MTTESNKPRSAFTWNVGGWFGSQIGGTLWLLILGLLLLSIDSLTAWVSLGSYGVLNAWGLYLWGARRRISAYAAIQFFLSAASVFIALVVSVANSRGLSQPPAPGVLVSTSLPWGVIAVAPGLMVWFFLMELRASRTQD
;
A
#
# COMPACT_ATOMS: atom_id res chain seq x y z
N MET A 1 -0.96 29.70 36.58
CA MET A 1 0.10 28.84 36.00
C MET A 1 -0.61 27.66 35.35
N THR A 2 -1.00 27.80 34.09
CA THR A 2 -1.79 26.79 33.36
C THR A 2 -0.84 25.79 32.73
N THR A 3 -0.93 24.53 33.15
CA THR A 3 -0.26 23.37 32.55
C THR A 3 -0.75 23.22 31.10
N GLU A 4 -0.02 23.77 30.14
CA GLU A 4 -0.22 23.47 28.73
C GLU A 4 0.12 22.00 28.47
N SER A 5 -0.94 21.20 28.45
CA SER A 5 -1.16 20.05 27.56
C SER A 5 0.12 19.46 26.94
N ASN A 6 0.78 18.56 27.67
CA ASN A 6 1.78 17.64 27.15
C ASN A 6 1.08 16.58 26.27
N LYS A 7 0.53 17.00 25.13
CA LYS A 7 -0.13 16.11 24.18
C LYS A 7 0.97 15.41 23.37
N PRO A 8 0.96 14.08 23.28
CA PRO A 8 1.94 13.38 22.47
C PRO A 8 1.86 13.85 21.01
N ARG A 9 3.00 14.30 20.47
CA ARG A 9 3.10 14.67 19.05
C ARG A 9 3.20 13.40 18.23
N SER A 10 2.23 13.18 17.35
CA SER A 10 2.31 12.12 16.34
C SER A 10 3.33 12.48 15.27
N ALA A 11 4.08 11.48 14.77
CA ALA A 11 4.96 11.66 13.62
C ALA A 11 4.17 11.91 12.32
N PHE A 12 2.88 11.56 12.31
CA PHE A 12 2.04 11.56 11.12
C PHE A 12 0.97 12.63 11.20
N THR A 13 0.98 13.54 10.21
CA THR A 13 -0.04 14.57 10.03
C THR A 13 -0.75 14.38 8.69
N TRP A 14 -2.00 14.82 8.62
CA TRP A 14 -2.76 14.78 7.38
C TRP A 14 -2.15 15.74 6.35
N ASN A 15 -1.68 15.20 5.23
CA ASN A 15 -1.21 15.97 4.10
C ASN A 15 -1.93 15.51 2.82
N VAL A 16 -2.61 16.44 2.14
CA VAL A 16 -3.39 16.14 0.92
C VAL A 16 -2.50 15.51 -0.15
N GLY A 17 -1.40 16.18 -0.50
CA GLY A 17 -0.48 15.74 -1.55
C GLY A 17 0.20 14.41 -1.19
N GLY A 18 0.62 14.26 0.06
CA GLY A 18 1.21 13.02 0.56
C GLY A 18 0.24 11.85 0.54
N TRP A 19 -1.03 12.06 0.93
CA TRP A 19 -2.05 11.01 0.95
C TRP A 19 -2.43 10.53 -0.46
N PHE A 20 -2.71 11.45 -1.37
CA PHE A 20 -3.08 11.07 -2.75
C PHE A 20 -1.88 10.63 -3.57
N GLY A 21 -0.73 11.29 -3.42
CA GLY A 21 0.51 10.92 -4.11
C GLY A 21 0.99 9.52 -3.71
N SER A 22 0.94 9.16 -2.42
CA SER A 22 1.30 7.82 -1.97
C SER A 22 0.31 6.74 -2.41
N GLN A 23 -0.99 7.03 -2.47
CA GLN A 23 -1.99 6.10 -3.03
C GLN A 23 -1.71 5.83 -4.51
N ILE A 24 -1.55 6.88 -5.32
CA ILE A 24 -1.27 6.74 -6.75
C ILE A 24 0.04 5.99 -6.91
N GLY A 25 1.13 6.45 -6.27
CA GLY A 25 2.44 5.79 -6.36
C GLY A 25 2.43 4.34 -5.89
N GLY A 26 1.72 4.02 -4.82
CA GLY A 26 1.65 2.68 -4.24
C GLY A 26 0.72 1.70 -4.96
N THR A 27 -0.21 2.18 -5.78
CA THR A 27 -1.20 1.33 -6.48
C THR A 27 -1.09 1.36 -8.00
N LEU A 28 -0.42 2.36 -8.59
CA LEU A 28 -0.32 2.50 -10.05
C LEU A 28 0.28 1.26 -10.74
N TRP A 29 1.21 0.58 -10.08
CA TRP A 29 1.79 -0.64 -10.62
C TRP A 29 0.76 -1.77 -10.78
N LEU A 30 -0.28 -1.84 -9.94
CA LEU A 30 -1.38 -2.81 -10.09
C LEU A 30 -2.22 -2.52 -11.34
N LEU A 31 -2.42 -1.24 -11.66
CA LEU A 31 -3.09 -0.83 -12.88
C LEU A 31 -2.27 -1.22 -14.11
N ILE A 32 -0.98 -0.87 -14.12
CA ILE A 32 -0.06 -1.18 -15.22
C ILE A 32 0.03 -2.70 -15.42
N LEU A 33 0.27 -3.45 -14.33
CA LEU A 33 0.31 -4.91 -14.36
C LEU A 33 -0.98 -5.51 -14.92
N GLY A 34 -2.13 -5.04 -14.44
CA GLY A 34 -3.43 -5.52 -14.90
C GLY A 34 -3.63 -5.30 -16.39
N LEU A 35 -3.31 -4.12 -16.90
CA LEU A 35 -3.40 -3.79 -18.32
C LEU A 35 -2.46 -4.65 -19.19
N LEU A 36 -1.23 -4.88 -18.73
CA LEU A 36 -0.26 -5.73 -19.43
C LEU A 36 -0.70 -7.20 -19.48
N LEU A 37 -1.39 -7.68 -18.45
CA LEU A 37 -1.81 -9.08 -18.36
C LEU A 37 -3.14 -9.38 -19.08
N LEU A 38 -3.88 -8.39 -19.56
CA LEU A 38 -5.19 -8.60 -20.21
C LEU A 38 -5.13 -9.61 -21.37
N SER A 39 -4.04 -9.59 -22.14
CA SER A 39 -3.81 -10.50 -23.28
C SER A 39 -3.10 -11.81 -22.92
N ILE A 40 -2.63 -11.96 -21.67
CA ILE A 40 -1.79 -13.08 -21.22
C ILE A 40 -2.56 -13.99 -20.26
N ASP A 41 -3.11 -13.41 -19.17
CA ASP A 41 -3.89 -14.14 -18.17
C ASP A 41 -4.99 -13.23 -17.63
N SER A 42 -6.21 -13.41 -18.16
CA SER A 42 -7.35 -12.54 -17.85
C SER A 42 -7.70 -12.56 -16.36
N LEU A 43 -7.53 -13.67 -15.66
CA LEU A 43 -7.84 -13.76 -14.23
C LEU A 43 -6.90 -12.86 -13.42
N THR A 44 -5.59 -13.01 -13.58
CA THR A 44 -4.59 -12.19 -12.88
C THR A 44 -4.76 -10.72 -13.25
N ALA A 45 -5.06 -10.43 -14.53
CA ALA A 45 -5.37 -9.07 -14.98
C ALA A 45 -6.54 -8.46 -14.20
N TRP A 46 -7.68 -9.14 -14.15
CA TRP A 46 -8.87 -8.65 -13.44
C TRP A 46 -8.68 -8.57 -11.94
N VAL A 47 -7.95 -9.51 -11.32
CA VAL A 47 -7.61 -9.44 -9.89
C VAL A 47 -6.72 -8.22 -9.61
N SER A 48 -5.75 -7.93 -10.48
CA SER A 48 -4.88 -6.75 -10.35
C SER A 48 -5.66 -5.44 -10.53
N LEU A 49 -6.48 -5.33 -11.58
CA LEU A 49 -7.32 -4.14 -11.83
C LEU A 49 -8.36 -3.93 -10.72
N GLY A 50 -8.99 -5.02 -10.26
CA GLY A 50 -9.93 -4.99 -9.14
C GLY A 50 -9.25 -4.54 -7.86
N SER A 51 -8.05 -5.05 -7.56
CA SER A 51 -7.25 -4.64 -6.40
C SER A 51 -6.88 -3.15 -6.46
N TYR A 52 -6.49 -2.64 -7.62
CA TYR A 52 -6.26 -1.21 -7.85
C TYR A 52 -7.51 -0.39 -7.51
N GLY A 53 -8.67 -0.78 -8.05
CA GLY A 53 -9.94 -0.09 -7.82
C GLY A 53 -10.35 -0.09 -6.34
N VAL A 54 -10.29 -1.25 -5.69
CA VAL A 54 -10.67 -1.38 -4.27
C VAL A 54 -9.73 -0.60 -3.36
N LEU A 55 -8.42 -0.64 -3.59
CA LEU A 55 -7.46 0.12 -2.76
C LEU A 55 -7.64 1.63 -2.92
N ASN A 56 -7.87 2.14 -4.12
CA ASN A 56 -8.13 3.56 -4.32
C ASN A 56 -9.47 3.99 -3.70
N ALA A 57 -10.53 3.17 -3.83
CA ALA A 57 -11.80 3.42 -3.16
C ALA A 57 -11.65 3.41 -1.63
N TRP A 58 -10.85 2.48 -1.09
CA TRP A 58 -10.54 2.41 0.34
C TRP A 58 -9.75 3.63 0.83
N GLY A 59 -8.74 4.06 0.08
CA GLY A 59 -7.98 5.26 0.44
C GLY A 59 -8.79 6.56 0.33
N LEU A 60 -9.75 6.64 -0.60
CA LEU A 60 -10.74 7.72 -0.64
C LEU A 60 -11.70 7.68 0.55
N TYR A 61 -12.17 6.49 0.94
CA TYR A 61 -13.00 6.31 2.13
C TYR A 61 -12.29 6.79 3.40
N LEU A 62 -11.04 6.35 3.61
CA LEU A 62 -10.21 6.78 4.73
C LEU A 62 -9.95 8.30 4.74
N TRP A 63 -9.78 8.91 3.57
CA TRP A 63 -9.69 10.36 3.43
C TRP A 63 -10.97 11.08 3.85
N GLY A 64 -12.13 10.52 3.50
CA GLY A 64 -13.43 11.02 3.97
C GLY A 64 -13.57 10.91 5.49
N ALA A 65 -13.01 9.84 6.07
CA ALA A 65 -12.98 9.60 7.50
C ALA A 65 -11.91 10.40 8.28
N ARG A 66 -11.13 11.28 7.62
CA ARG A 66 -9.99 12.01 8.23
C ARG A 66 -10.29 12.83 9.48
N ARG A 67 -11.56 13.19 9.70
CA ARG A 67 -12.00 13.90 10.91
C ARG A 67 -12.18 12.99 12.12
N ARG A 68 -12.30 11.67 11.89
CA ARG A 68 -12.58 10.65 12.91
C ARG A 68 -11.39 9.74 13.19
N ILE A 69 -10.44 9.63 12.24
CA ILE A 69 -9.27 8.77 12.36
C ILE A 69 -7.98 9.60 12.28
N SER A 70 -6.96 9.20 13.03
CA SER A 70 -5.63 9.80 12.93
C SER A 70 -4.96 9.41 11.60
N ALA A 71 -4.04 10.25 11.11
CA ALA A 71 -3.28 9.97 9.89
C ALA A 71 -2.49 8.65 10.01
N TYR A 72 -1.88 8.40 11.18
CA TYR A 72 -1.19 7.14 11.46
C TYR A 72 -2.12 5.92 11.32
N ALA A 73 -3.30 5.95 11.96
CA ALA A 73 -4.26 4.86 11.88
C ALA A 73 -4.74 4.63 10.44
N ALA A 74 -5.01 5.71 9.69
CA ALA A 74 -5.39 5.63 8.29
C ALA A 74 -4.31 4.97 7.42
N ILE A 75 -3.04 5.34 7.60
CA ILE A 75 -1.91 4.73 6.90
C ILE A 75 -1.81 3.23 7.22
N GLN A 76 -1.95 2.85 8.49
CA GLN A 76 -1.92 1.44 8.90
C GLN A 76 -3.08 0.64 8.29
N PHE A 77 -4.30 1.18 8.28
CA PHE A 77 -5.44 0.54 7.62
C PHE A 77 -5.25 0.41 6.11
N PHE A 78 -4.68 1.42 5.46
CA PHE A 78 -4.39 1.37 4.04
C PHE A 78 -3.33 0.30 3.72
N LEU A 79 -2.20 0.29 4.45
CA LEU A 79 -1.13 -0.68 4.26
C LEU A 79 -1.57 -2.12 4.61
N SER A 80 -2.46 -2.28 5.59
CA SER A 80 -3.06 -3.59 5.92
C SER A 80 -3.87 -4.11 4.73
N ALA A 81 -4.75 -3.27 4.17
CA ALA A 81 -5.52 -3.63 2.97
C ALA A 81 -4.59 -3.92 1.80
N ALA A 82 -3.58 -3.06 1.56
CA ALA A 82 -2.60 -3.26 0.51
C ALA A 82 -1.87 -4.60 0.66
N SER A 83 -1.46 -4.97 1.87
CA SER A 83 -0.80 -6.25 2.14
C SER A 83 -1.66 -7.44 1.71
N VAL A 84 -2.96 -7.41 2.00
CA VAL A 84 -3.91 -8.46 1.61
C VAL A 84 -4.04 -8.54 0.08
N PHE A 85 -4.27 -7.41 -0.59
CA PHE A 85 -4.45 -7.39 -2.04
C PHE A 85 -3.16 -7.72 -2.80
N ILE A 86 -2.01 -7.28 -2.32
CA ILE A 86 -0.70 -7.65 -2.88
C ILE A 86 -0.48 -9.15 -2.74
N ALA A 87 -0.72 -9.72 -1.55
CA ALA A 87 -0.61 -11.16 -1.35
C ALA A 87 -1.56 -11.94 -2.27
N LEU A 88 -2.79 -11.46 -2.46
CA LEU A 88 -3.76 -12.05 -3.38
C LEU A 88 -3.26 -12.03 -4.83
N VAL A 89 -2.86 -10.87 -5.34
CA VAL A 89 -2.37 -10.71 -6.73
C VAL A 89 -1.14 -11.57 -6.96
N VAL A 90 -0.17 -11.55 -6.04
CA VAL A 90 1.06 -12.34 -6.16
C VAL A 90 0.74 -13.83 -6.10
N SER A 91 -0.13 -14.28 -5.21
CA SER A 91 -0.49 -15.71 -5.09
C SER A 91 -1.21 -16.22 -6.34
N VAL A 92 -2.18 -15.44 -6.86
CA VAL A 92 -2.88 -15.76 -8.11
C VAL A 92 -1.86 -15.82 -9.25
N ALA A 93 -1.04 -14.79 -9.44
CA ALA A 93 -0.05 -14.77 -10.51
C ALA A 93 0.94 -15.95 -10.45
N ASN A 94 1.44 -16.27 -9.26
CA ASN A 94 2.39 -17.38 -9.05
C ASN A 94 1.73 -18.74 -9.31
N SER A 95 0.48 -18.95 -8.89
CA SER A 95 -0.28 -20.18 -9.19
C SER A 95 -0.53 -20.37 -10.70
N ARG A 96 -0.40 -19.30 -11.48
CA ARG A 96 -0.54 -19.29 -12.95
C ARG A 96 0.81 -19.34 -13.68
N GLY A 97 1.92 -19.47 -12.95
CA GLY A 97 3.27 -19.60 -13.52
C GLY A 97 3.96 -18.28 -13.88
N LEU A 98 3.41 -17.13 -13.48
CA LEU A 98 3.98 -15.79 -13.75
C LEU A 98 5.16 -15.41 -12.84
N SER A 99 5.73 -16.38 -12.11
CA SER A 99 6.91 -16.22 -11.25
C SER A 99 8.22 -16.25 -12.03
N GLN A 100 8.18 -16.75 -13.27
CA GLN A 100 9.38 -17.04 -14.04
C GLN A 100 9.99 -15.73 -14.57
N PRO A 101 11.32 -15.61 -14.54
CA PRO A 101 12.00 -14.45 -15.13
C PRO A 101 11.61 -14.33 -16.62
N PRO A 102 11.43 -13.10 -17.12
CA PRO A 102 11.03 -12.90 -18.50
C PRO A 102 12.06 -13.47 -19.46
N ALA A 103 11.59 -13.97 -20.61
CA ALA A 103 12.48 -14.45 -21.65
C ALA A 103 13.45 -13.34 -22.12
N PRO A 104 14.66 -13.69 -22.60
CA PRO A 104 15.60 -12.71 -23.13
C PRO A 104 14.95 -11.85 -24.23
N GLY A 105 15.01 -10.52 -24.09
CA GLY A 105 14.43 -9.56 -25.05
C GLY A 105 13.09 -8.95 -24.64
N VAL A 106 12.50 -9.36 -23.53
CA VAL A 106 11.29 -8.71 -22.98
C VAL A 106 11.69 -7.45 -22.19
N LEU A 107 11.20 -6.29 -22.62
CA LEU A 107 11.52 -4.98 -22.02
C LEU A 107 10.80 -4.72 -20.70
N VAL A 108 9.67 -5.41 -20.44
CA VAL A 108 8.86 -5.21 -19.24
C VAL A 108 8.62 -6.55 -18.55
N SER A 109 9.21 -6.71 -17.37
CA SER A 109 9.02 -7.91 -16.57
C SER A 109 7.61 -7.93 -15.95
N THR A 110 6.84 -8.97 -16.24
CA THR A 110 5.58 -9.29 -15.54
C THR A 110 5.81 -10.22 -14.34
N SER A 111 7.07 -10.52 -14.01
CA SER A 111 7.43 -11.39 -12.89
C SER A 111 7.03 -10.76 -11.57
N LEU A 112 6.33 -11.52 -10.74
CA LEU A 112 5.87 -11.11 -9.41
C LEU A 112 6.58 -11.93 -8.32
N PRO A 113 7.78 -11.51 -7.88
CA PRO A 113 8.53 -12.25 -6.87
C PRO A 113 7.83 -12.17 -5.52
N TRP A 114 7.88 -13.27 -4.76
CA TRP A 114 7.29 -13.39 -3.43
C TRP A 114 7.73 -12.29 -2.45
N GLY A 115 8.93 -11.73 -2.63
CA GLY A 115 9.45 -10.63 -1.82
C GLY A 115 8.57 -9.37 -1.81
N VAL A 116 7.77 -9.12 -2.85
CA VAL A 116 6.88 -7.95 -2.93
C VAL A 116 5.82 -7.97 -1.82
N ILE A 117 5.40 -9.15 -1.36
CA ILE A 117 4.42 -9.30 -0.27
C ILE A 117 4.91 -8.66 1.02
N ALA A 118 6.23 -8.66 1.27
CA ALA A 118 6.82 -8.14 2.49
C ALA A 118 6.91 -6.59 2.52
N VAL A 119 6.71 -5.91 1.39
CA VAL A 119 6.89 -4.45 1.29
C VAL A 119 5.91 -3.69 2.19
N ALA A 120 4.60 -3.97 2.06
CA ALA A 120 3.59 -3.26 2.84
C ALA A 120 3.67 -3.57 4.35
N PRO A 121 3.82 -4.83 4.81
CA PRO A 121 4.06 -5.14 6.22
C PRO A 121 5.35 -4.51 6.75
N GLY A 122 6.42 -4.49 5.95
CA GLY A 122 7.68 -3.82 6.31
C GLY A 122 7.49 -2.32 6.56
N LEU A 123 6.73 -1.65 5.69
CA LEU A 123 6.37 -0.24 5.87
C LEU A 123 5.48 -0.03 7.11
N MET A 124 4.54 -0.93 7.40
CA MET A 124 3.72 -0.85 8.62
C MET A 124 4.58 -0.88 9.88
N VAL A 125 5.52 -1.83 9.96
CA VAL A 125 6.45 -1.97 11.09
C VAL A 125 7.34 -0.73 11.19
N TRP A 126 7.88 -0.26 10.06
CA TRP A 126 8.70 0.94 10.03
C TRP A 126 7.96 2.19 10.55
N PHE A 127 6.72 2.41 10.09
CA PHE A 127 5.90 3.52 10.54
C PHE A 127 5.46 3.39 12.00
N PHE A 128 5.22 2.18 12.49
CA PHE A 128 4.99 1.93 13.91
C PHE A 128 6.21 2.31 14.76
N LEU A 129 7.43 1.94 14.33
CA LEU A 129 8.66 2.33 15.01
C LEU A 129 8.89 3.86 14.99
N MET A 130 8.53 4.53 13.90
CA MET A 130 8.57 6.00 13.83
C MET A 130 7.61 6.65 14.83
N GLU A 131 6.38 6.14 14.94
CA GLU A 131 5.38 6.66 15.89
C GLU A 131 5.82 6.43 17.34
N LEU A 132 6.39 5.26 17.64
CA LEU A 132 6.97 4.97 18.95
C LEU A 132 8.12 5.91 19.31
N ARG A 133 9.00 6.23 18.35
CA ARG A 133 10.12 7.16 18.58
C ARG A 133 9.64 8.58 18.84
N ALA A 134 8.66 9.05 18.08
CA ALA A 134 8.08 10.38 18.29
C ALA A 134 7.43 10.52 19.68
N SER A 135 6.86 9.43 20.20
CA SER A 135 6.27 9.39 21.53
C SER A 135 7.32 9.40 22.66
N ARG A 136 8.51 8.84 22.43
CA ARG A 136 9.59 8.71 23.45
C ARG A 136 10.46 9.93 23.63
N THR A 137 10.61 10.79 22.62
CA THR A 137 11.39 12.05 22.73
C THR A 137 10.72 13.09 23.64
N GLN A 138 9.71 12.70 24.42
CA GLN A 138 8.95 13.56 25.33
C GLN A 138 9.25 13.29 26.81
N ASP A 139 9.95 12.20 27.11
CA ASP A 139 10.44 11.85 28.46
C ASP A 139 11.89 12.33 28.65
#